data_AF-A0A2T1G4E4-F1
#
_entry.id   AF-A0A2T1G4E4-F1
#
_cell.length_a   1.000
_cell.length_b   1.000
_cell.length_c   1.000
_cell.angle_alpha   90.00
_cell.angle_beta   90.00
_cell.angle_gamma   90.00
#
_symmetry.space_group_name_H-M   'P 1'
#
loop_
_entity.id
_entity.type
_entity.pdbx_description
1 polymer ?
#
loop_
_entity_poly.entity_id
_entity_poly.type
_entity_poly.pdbx_seq_one_letter_code
_entity_poly.pdbx_strand_id
1 'polypeptide(L)'
;MQPDFVHPLSALETIDTEEGKKQVINSWAFASILWSQALTGNQNALMMVNELFTNKDEMLTFIKDSQAGNNAAARSAIAIMAFALDEKIQEVFEAK
;
A
#
# COMPACT_ATOMS: atom_id res chain seq x y z
N MET A 1 19.42 21.24 12.14
CA MET A 1 18.35 21.15 11.13
C MET A 1 17.89 19.71 11.12
N GLN A 2 16.71 19.43 11.69
CA GLN A 2 16.08 18.12 11.59
C GLN A 2 15.43 18.01 10.20
N PRO A 3 15.38 16.82 9.58
CA PRO A 3 14.66 16.66 8.33
C PRO A 3 13.16 16.80 8.64
N ASP A 4 12.51 17.77 8.00
CA ASP A 4 11.07 17.89 8.01
C ASP A 4 10.48 16.60 7.42
N PHE A 5 10.01 15.70 8.29
CA PHE A 5 9.25 14.54 7.86
C PHE A 5 7.91 15.05 7.35
N VAL A 6 7.86 15.28 6.04
CA VAL A 6 6.66 15.59 5.29
C VAL A 6 5.81 14.33 5.29
N HIS A 7 4.79 14.32 6.17
CA HIS A 7 3.84 13.20 6.26
C HIS A 7 3.27 12.95 4.85
N PRO A 8 3.15 11.69 4.37
CA PRO A 8 2.61 11.40 3.03
C PRO A 8 1.19 11.92 2.80
N LEU A 9 0.58 12.47 3.86
CA LEU A 9 -0.71 13.12 3.81
C LEU A 9 -0.67 14.57 3.29
N SER A 10 0.50 15.16 3.06
CA SER A 10 0.62 16.54 2.56
C SER A 10 0.59 16.66 1.04
N ALA A 11 0.64 15.54 0.30
CA ALA A 11 0.42 15.52 -1.15
C ALA A 11 -1.08 15.63 -1.53
N LEU A 12 -1.94 15.95 -0.55
CA LEU A 12 -3.38 15.73 -0.59
C LEU A 12 -4.19 17.03 -0.70
N GLU A 13 -3.78 17.95 -1.58
CA GLU A 13 -4.70 19.00 -2.06
C GLU A 13 -5.95 18.38 -2.75
N THR A 14 -5.87 17.12 -3.16
CA THR A 14 -6.99 16.35 -3.74
C THR A 14 -7.92 15.67 -2.71
N ILE A 15 -7.55 15.60 -1.41
CA ILE A 15 -8.40 14.96 -0.37
C ILE A 15 -9.57 15.81 0.08
N ASP A 16 -9.55 17.12 -0.13
CA ASP A 16 -10.67 17.92 0.36
C ASP A 16 -11.99 17.69 -0.39
N THR A 17 -11.96 16.87 -1.45
CA THR A 17 -13.16 16.38 -2.14
C THR A 17 -13.63 15.03 -1.59
N GLU A 18 -14.95 14.81 -1.50
CA GLU A 18 -15.51 13.51 -1.10
C GLU A 18 -15.07 12.36 -2.02
N GLU A 19 -14.85 12.66 -3.30
CA GLU A 19 -14.43 11.67 -4.30
C GLU A 19 -12.97 11.25 -4.09
N GLY A 20 -12.07 12.20 -3.81
CA GLY A 20 -10.69 11.92 -3.43
C GLY A 20 -10.58 11.10 -2.15
N LYS A 21 -11.44 11.38 -1.15
CA LYS A 21 -11.54 10.56 0.08
C LYS A 21 -11.98 9.13 -0.22
N LYS A 22 -12.94 8.90 -1.11
CA LYS A 22 -13.39 7.55 -1.50
C LYS A 22 -12.30 6.75 -2.23
N GLN A 23 -11.54 7.38 -3.12
CA GLN A 23 -10.47 6.72 -3.87
C GLN A 23 -9.31 6.28 -2.95
N VAL A 24 -8.86 7.16 -2.05
CA VAL A 24 -7.81 6.83 -1.06
C VAL A 24 -8.29 5.74 -0.09
N ILE A 25 -9.54 5.80 0.37
CA ILE A 25 -10.13 4.74 1.20
C ILE A 25 -10.13 3.40 0.45
N ASN A 26 -10.34 3.40 -0.87
CA ASN A 26 -10.36 2.19 -1.68
C ASN A 26 -8.97 1.54 -1.83
N SER A 27 -7.91 2.31 -2.12
CA SER A 27 -6.56 1.75 -2.28
C SER A 27 -6.03 1.16 -0.98
N TRP A 28 -6.24 1.84 0.14
CA TRP A 28 -5.84 1.35 1.46
C TRP A 28 -6.66 0.13 1.91
N ALA A 29 -7.98 0.14 1.67
CA ALA A 29 -8.83 -1.02 1.96
C ALA A 29 -8.46 -2.23 1.10
N PHE A 30 -8.20 -2.01 -0.20
CA PHE A 30 -7.78 -3.07 -1.12
C PHE A 30 -6.41 -3.63 -0.74
N ALA A 31 -5.43 -2.78 -0.42
CA ALA A 31 -4.12 -3.18 0.08
C ALA A 31 -4.22 -4.00 1.38
N SER A 32 -5.11 -3.60 2.31
CA SER A 32 -5.35 -4.32 3.56
C SER A 32 -5.93 -5.73 3.32
N ILE A 33 -6.93 -5.86 2.44
CA ILE A 33 -7.50 -7.16 2.06
C ILE A 33 -6.43 -8.02 1.39
N LEU A 34 -5.67 -7.45 0.46
CA LEU A 34 -4.62 -8.16 -0.26
C LEU A 34 -3.54 -8.67 0.67
N TRP A 35 -3.07 -7.83 1.60
CA TRP A 35 -2.09 -8.22 2.61
C TRP A 35 -2.63 -9.36 3.47
N SER A 36 -3.85 -9.23 3.98
CA SER A 36 -4.47 -10.27 4.81
C SER A 36 -4.58 -11.61 4.10
N GLN A 37 -4.88 -11.63 2.80
CA GLN A 37 -4.94 -12.85 1.99
C GLN A 37 -3.55 -13.41 1.70
N ALA A 38 -2.55 -12.55 1.49
CA ALA A 38 -1.16 -12.97 1.30
C ALA A 38 -0.60 -13.66 2.56
N LEU A 39 -0.93 -13.15 3.75
CA LEU A 39 -0.51 -13.75 5.02
C LEU A 39 -1.08 -15.15 5.27
N THR A 40 -2.24 -15.50 4.66
CA THR A 40 -2.83 -16.84 4.74
C THR A 40 -2.30 -17.80 3.67
N GLY A 41 -1.35 -17.37 2.84
CA GLY A 41 -0.73 -18.20 1.80
C GLY A 41 -1.51 -18.26 0.48
N ASN A 42 -2.48 -17.36 0.28
CA ASN A 42 -3.19 -17.27 -0.99
C ASN A 42 -2.23 -16.87 -2.13
N GLN A 43 -2.04 -17.76 -3.10
CA GLN A 43 -1.07 -17.58 -4.18
C GLN A 43 -1.39 -16.40 -5.10
N ASN A 44 -2.68 -16.14 -5.37
CA ASN A 44 -3.09 -15.00 -6.19
C ASN A 44 -2.80 -13.67 -5.48
N ALA A 45 -3.06 -13.62 -4.18
CA ALA A 45 -2.72 -12.45 -3.38
C ALA A 45 -1.21 -12.25 -3.32
N LEU A 46 -0.42 -13.30 -3.09
CA LEU A 46 1.04 -13.24 -3.08
C LEU A 46 1.63 -12.74 -4.42
N MET A 47 1.06 -13.16 -5.55
CA MET A 47 1.47 -12.63 -6.86
C MET A 47 1.22 -11.13 -6.96
N MET A 48 0.04 -10.65 -6.58
CA MET A 48 -0.29 -9.22 -6.61
C MET A 48 0.56 -8.41 -5.62
N VAL A 49 0.78 -8.92 -4.40
CA VAL A 49 1.70 -8.31 -3.44
C VAL A 49 3.10 -8.23 -4.04
N ASN A 50 3.58 -9.31 -4.66
CA ASN A 50 4.86 -9.31 -5.34
C ASN A 50 4.91 -8.25 -6.43
N GLU A 51 3.86 -8.03 -7.21
CA GLU A 51 3.82 -6.95 -8.22
C GLU A 51 3.86 -5.54 -7.60
N LEU A 52 3.17 -5.33 -6.48
CA LEU A 52 3.05 -4.02 -5.82
C LEU A 52 4.28 -3.60 -5.01
N PHE A 53 5.13 -4.54 -4.61
CA PHE A 53 6.38 -4.22 -3.91
C PHE A 53 7.49 -3.85 -4.90
N THR A 54 8.08 -2.67 -4.79
CA THR A 54 9.26 -2.31 -5.62
C THR A 54 10.47 -3.18 -5.27
N ASN A 55 10.72 -3.39 -3.97
CA ASN A 55 11.78 -4.27 -3.48
C ASN A 55 11.19 -5.63 -3.05
N LYS A 56 11.44 -6.69 -3.83
CA LYS A 56 10.88 -8.03 -3.58
C LYS A 56 11.51 -8.71 -2.35
N ASP A 57 12.75 -8.38 -2.01
CA ASP A 57 13.44 -8.97 -0.86
C ASP A 57 12.85 -8.46 0.46
N GLU A 58 12.40 -7.21 0.49
CA GLU A 58 11.69 -6.62 1.64
C GLU A 58 10.31 -7.25 1.84
N MET A 59 9.62 -7.64 0.75
CA MET A 59 8.30 -8.29 0.84
C MET A 59 8.33 -9.51 1.74
N LEU A 60 9.32 -10.38 1.57
CA LEU A 60 9.45 -11.61 2.36
C LEU A 60 9.69 -11.31 3.85
N THR A 61 10.46 -10.26 4.13
CA THR A 61 10.69 -9.78 5.51
C THR A 61 9.38 -9.28 6.12
N PHE A 62 8.63 -8.45 5.40
CA PHE A 62 7.33 -7.97 5.86
C PHE A 62 6.31 -9.08 6.09
N ILE A 63 6.25 -10.10 5.22
CA ILE A 63 5.37 -11.26 5.41
C ILE A 63 5.74 -11.99 6.71
N LYS A 64 7.02 -12.32 6.89
CA LYS A 64 7.49 -13.05 8.07
C LYS A 64 7.21 -12.29 9.36
N ASP A 65 7.52 -11.00 9.38
CA ASP A 65 7.32 -10.15 10.55
C ASP A 65 5.83 -9.95 10.86
N SER A 66 5.00 -9.78 9.82
CA SER A 66 3.55 -9.66 9.97
C SER A 66 2.93 -10.96 10.52
N GLN A 67 3.37 -12.13 10.02
CA GLN A 67 2.95 -13.44 10.53
C GLN A 67 3.39 -13.66 11.99
N ALA A 68 4.52 -13.07 12.40
CA ALA A 68 4.97 -13.07 13.79
C ALA A 68 4.20 -12.08 14.70
N GLY A 69 3.18 -11.38 14.18
CA GLY A 69 2.35 -10.44 14.94
C GLY A 69 2.92 -9.02 15.00
N ASN A 70 3.92 -8.68 14.18
CA ASN A 70 4.44 -7.32 14.09
C ASN A 70 3.45 -6.43 13.32
N ASN A 71 2.58 -5.75 14.07
CA ASN A 71 1.59 -4.82 13.51
C ASN A 71 2.22 -3.64 12.76
N ALA A 72 3.44 -3.22 13.10
CA ALA A 72 4.13 -2.15 12.37
C ALA A 72 4.58 -2.63 10.99
N ALA A 73 5.07 -3.87 10.89
CA ALA A 73 5.39 -4.50 9.61
C ALA A 73 4.15 -4.61 8.71
N ALA A 74 3.02 -5.07 9.28
CA ALA A 74 1.77 -5.19 8.52
C ALA A 74 1.26 -3.83 7.99
N ARG A 75 1.27 -2.78 8.83
CA ARG A 75 0.87 -1.43 8.42
C ARG A 75 1.80 -0.83 7.37
N SER A 76 3.10 -1.06 7.50
CA SER A 76 4.09 -0.57 6.54
C SER A 76 3.92 -1.24 5.18
N ALA A 77 3.70 -2.56 5.16
CA ALA A 77 3.42 -3.28 3.93
C ALA A 77 2.13 -2.81 3.25
N ILE A 78 1.06 -2.59 4.03
CA ILE A 78 -0.20 -2.03 3.50
C ILE A 78 0.03 -0.65 2.89
N ALA A 79 0.81 0.22 3.55
CA ALA A 79 1.11 1.55 3.04
C ALA A 79 1.89 1.49 1.71
N ILE A 80 2.94 0.66 1.64
CA ILE A 80 3.73 0.45 0.41
C ILE A 80 2.81 0.04 -0.75
N MET A 81 1.93 -0.93 -0.51
CA MET A 81 1.00 -1.39 -1.53
C MET A 81 -0.06 -0.37 -1.91
N ALA A 82 -0.58 0.39 -0.93
CA ALA A 82 -1.56 1.44 -1.20
C ALA A 82 -0.97 2.52 -2.11
N PHE A 83 0.26 2.96 -1.86
CA PHE A 83 0.96 3.91 -2.72
C PHE A 83 1.20 3.35 -4.12
N ALA A 84 1.67 2.11 -4.24
CA ALA A 84 1.88 1.48 -5.53
C ALA A 84 0.56 1.30 -6.33
N LEU A 85 -0.57 1.09 -5.65
CA LEU A 85 -1.89 1.05 -6.28
C LEU A 85 -2.32 2.42 -6.77
N ASP A 86 -2.15 3.46 -5.95
CA ASP A 86 -2.47 4.84 -6.33
C ASP A 86 -1.67 5.28 -7.56
N GLU A 87 -0.38 4.99 -7.61
CA GLU A 87 0.49 5.25 -8.77
C GLU A 87 -0.02 4.54 -10.03
N LYS A 88 -0.33 3.24 -9.93
CA LYS A 88 -0.87 2.46 -11.06
C LYS A 88 -2.23 2.97 -11.55
N ILE A 89 -3.09 3.41 -10.63
CA ILE A 89 -4.38 4.01 -10.97
C ILE A 89 -4.15 5.31 -11.74
N GLN A 90 -3.28 6.20 -11.24
CA GLN A 90 -2.93 7.45 -11.92
C GLN A 90 -2.38 7.20 -13.32
N GLU A 91 -1.44 6.26 -13.50
CA GLU A 91 -0.89 5.90 -14.81
C GLU A 91 -1.99 5.49 -15.80
N VAL A 92 -2.99 4.72 -15.38
CA VAL A 92 -4.08 4.25 -16.25
C VAL A 92 -5.06 5.36 -16.62
N PHE A 93 -5.29 6.33 -15.74
CA PHE A 93 -6.27 7.40 -15.95
C PHE A 93 -5.67 8.67 -16.59
N GLU A 94 -4.38 8.97 -16.37
CA GLU A 94 -3.68 10.11 -16.96
C GLU A 94 -3.06 9.80 -18.34
N ALA A 95 -2.94 8.52 -18.71
CA ALA A 95 -2.52 8.12 -20.06
C ALA A 95 -3.62 8.27 -21.15
N LYS A 96 -4.72 8.98 -20.86
CA LYS A 96 -5.83 9.28 -21.78
C LYS A 96 -5.90 10.78 -22.09
#